data_AF-A0A519I8F7-F1
#
_entry.id   AF-A0A519I8F7-F1
#
_cell.length_a   1.000
_cell.length_b   1.000
_cell.length_c   1.000
_cell.angle_alpha   90.00
_cell.angle_beta   90.00
_cell.angle_gamma   90.00
#
_symmetry.space_group_name_H-M   'P 1'
#
loop_
_entity.id
_entity.type
_entity.pdbx_description
1 polymer ?
#
loop_
_entity_poly.entity_id
_entity_poly.type
_entity_poly.pdbx_seq_one_letter_code
_entity_poly.pdbx_strand_id
1 'polypeptide(L)'
;MKRLLLVLPLLAALSACEQLGIDDPAKVAAAKEAEGKAIGSACRHAMRAIEDCYVLNPKVQKAAVYTGWREMDEYMRENKLEGVAPVVPRPGTRPVQPAEEADAKPAETTDKVDKADKAGDKPKAH
;
A
#
# COMPACT_ATOMS: atom_id res chain seq x y z
N MET A 1 4.68 -52.32 17.20
CA MET A 1 5.72 -51.45 17.80
C MET A 1 6.90 -51.18 16.87
N LYS A 2 7.46 -52.15 16.12
CA LYS A 2 8.58 -51.91 15.17
C LYS A 2 8.29 -50.89 14.05
N ARG A 3 7.05 -50.77 13.57
CA ARG A 3 6.65 -49.73 12.61
C ARG A 3 6.73 -48.31 13.19
N LEU A 4 6.47 -48.14 14.49
CA LEU A 4 6.53 -46.85 15.17
C LEU A 4 7.98 -46.33 15.29
N LEU A 5 8.94 -47.26 15.42
CA LEU A 5 10.39 -46.96 15.48
C LEU A 5 10.95 -46.41 14.16
N LEU A 6 10.29 -46.67 13.02
CA LEU A 6 10.69 -46.17 11.70
C LEU A 6 9.95 -44.89 11.29
N VAL A 7 8.76 -44.67 11.83
CA VAL A 7 7.92 -43.50 11.52
C VAL A 7 8.40 -42.25 12.25
N LEU A 8 8.86 -42.38 13.50
CA LEU A 8 9.33 -41.26 14.31
C LEU A 8 10.55 -40.49 13.74
N PRO A 9 11.64 -41.15 13.28
CA PRO A 9 12.77 -40.44 12.67
C PRO A 9 12.41 -39.86 11.30
N LEU A 10 11.46 -40.45 10.58
CA LEU A 10 10.98 -39.91 9.30
C LEU A 10 10.22 -38.60 9.50
N LEU A 11 9.32 -38.56 10.49
CA LEU A 11 8.64 -37.32 10.91
C LEU A 11 9.62 -36.24 11.37
N ALA A 12 10.66 -36.62 12.12
CA ALA A 12 11.70 -35.68 12.55
C ALA A 12 12.55 -35.17 11.38
N ALA A 13 12.84 -36.00 10.37
CA ALA A 13 13.56 -35.58 9.17
C ALA A 13 12.72 -34.63 8.30
N LEU A 14 11.40 -34.79 8.27
CA LEU A 14 10.49 -33.88 7.56
C LEU A 14 10.38 -32.51 8.24
N SER A 15 10.47 -32.43 9.57
CA SER A 15 10.43 -31.15 10.31
C SER A 15 11.81 -30.50 10.52
N ALA A 16 12.90 -31.22 10.26
CA ALA A 16 14.26 -30.72 10.47
C ALA A 16 14.65 -29.55 9.55
N CYS A 17 14.03 -29.41 8.38
CA CYS A 17 14.34 -28.31 7.46
C CYS A 17 14.02 -26.92 8.03
N GLU A 18 12.93 -26.78 8.81
CA GLU A 18 12.63 -25.53 9.53
C GLU A 18 13.61 -25.27 10.68
N GLN A 19 14.04 -26.32 11.39
CA GLN A 19 14.99 -26.19 12.50
C GLN A 19 16.40 -25.76 12.02
N LEU A 20 16.73 -26.03 10.76
CA LEU A 20 17.99 -25.67 10.11
C LEU A 20 18.02 -24.21 9.60
N GLY A 21 16.92 -23.46 9.75
CA GLY A 21 16.86 -22.05 9.35
C GLY A 21 16.92 -21.81 7.84
N ILE A 22 16.64 -22.84 7.03
CA ILE A 22 16.47 -22.71 5.58
C ILE A 22 15.02 -22.31 5.35
N ASP A 23 14.76 -21.01 5.21
CA ASP A 23 13.43 -20.50 4.91
C ASP A 23 12.88 -21.14 3.62
N ASP A 24 11.73 -21.79 3.74
CA ASP A 24 10.99 -22.28 2.58
C ASP A 24 10.59 -21.09 1.69
N PRO A 25 11.02 -21.03 0.41
CA PRO A 25 10.66 -19.94 -0.49
C PRO A 25 9.15 -19.75 -0.62
N ALA A 26 8.35 -20.83 -0.50
CA ALA A 26 6.90 -20.74 -0.51
C ALA A 26 6.36 -20.01 0.73
N LYS A 27 6.93 -20.29 1.90
CA LYS A 27 6.58 -19.62 3.17
C LYS A 27 6.94 -18.14 3.14
N VAL A 28 8.11 -17.79 2.61
CA VAL A 28 8.53 -16.38 2.43
C VAL A 28 7.61 -15.66 1.44
N ALA A 29 7.22 -16.32 0.34
CA ALA A 29 6.27 -15.74 -0.61
C ALA A 29 4.89 -15.51 0.03
N ALA A 30 4.38 -16.50 0.77
CA ALA A 30 3.11 -16.40 1.50
C ALA A 30 3.16 -15.29 2.56
N ALA A 31 4.26 -15.15 3.29
CA ALA A 31 4.47 -14.06 4.24
C ALA A 31 4.43 -12.69 3.53
N LYS A 32 5.11 -12.53 2.40
CA LYS A 32 5.08 -11.29 1.61
C LYS A 32 3.68 -10.96 1.08
N GLU A 33 2.91 -11.96 0.69
CA GLU A 33 1.51 -11.78 0.28
C GLU A 33 0.64 -11.34 1.47
N ALA A 34 0.79 -12.01 2.62
CA ALA A 34 0.07 -11.67 3.84
C ALA A 34 0.37 -10.24 4.32
N GLU A 35 1.65 -9.85 4.33
CA GLU A 35 2.09 -8.48 4.61
C GLU A 35 1.47 -7.47 3.64
N GLY A 36 1.44 -7.80 2.34
CA GLY A 36 0.79 -6.96 1.33
C GLY A 36 -0.70 -6.75 1.63
N LYS A 37 -1.44 -7.83 1.92
CA LYS A 37 -2.86 -7.74 2.26
C LYS A 37 -3.09 -6.92 3.53
N ALA A 38 -2.29 -7.13 4.57
CA ALA A 38 -2.38 -6.39 5.82
C ALA A 38 -2.14 -4.88 5.62
N ILE A 39 -1.14 -4.53 4.81
CA ILE A 39 -0.87 -3.13 4.47
C ILE A 39 -2.05 -2.54 3.68
N GLY A 40 -2.55 -3.27 2.67
CA GLY A 40 -3.69 -2.84 1.86
C GLY A 40 -4.96 -2.57 2.68
N SER A 41 -5.29 -3.48 3.58
CA SER A 41 -6.46 -3.35 4.45
C SER A 41 -6.31 -2.16 5.41
N ALA A 42 -5.16 -2.03 6.06
CA ALA A 42 -4.87 -0.89 6.94
C ALA A 42 -4.97 0.44 6.16
N CYS A 43 -4.44 0.48 4.94
CA CYS A 43 -4.50 1.64 4.08
C CYS A 43 -5.94 2.06 3.76
N ARG A 44 -6.81 1.08 3.50
CA ARG A 44 -8.22 1.35 3.23
C ARG A 44 -8.95 1.84 4.47
N HIS A 45 -8.69 1.21 5.62
CA HIS A 45 -9.25 1.66 6.89
C HIS A 45 -8.79 3.08 7.23
N ALA A 46 -7.59 3.47 6.82
CA ALA A 46 -7.08 4.83 6.92
C ALA A 46 -7.65 5.80 5.86
N MET A 47 -8.71 5.43 5.12
CA MET A 47 -9.34 6.25 4.09
C MET A 47 -8.37 6.78 3.00
N ARG A 48 -7.32 6.02 2.68
CA ARG A 48 -6.38 6.36 1.61
C ARG A 48 -6.79 5.81 0.26
N ALA A 49 -6.46 6.57 -0.78
CA ALA A 49 -6.46 6.06 -2.15
C ALA A 49 -5.40 4.96 -2.30
N ILE A 50 -5.67 3.98 -3.16
CA ILE A 50 -4.73 2.86 -3.38
C ILE A 50 -3.37 3.33 -3.93
N GLU A 51 -3.35 4.39 -4.73
CA GLU A 51 -2.12 4.98 -5.26
C GLU A 51 -1.21 5.52 -4.15
N ASP A 52 -1.78 6.12 -3.10
CA ASP A 52 -1.02 6.57 -1.93
C ASP A 52 -0.34 5.38 -1.24
N CYS A 53 -1.02 4.24 -1.19
CA CYS A 53 -0.51 3.03 -0.55
C CYS A 53 0.69 2.45 -1.28
N TYR A 54 0.70 2.52 -2.61
CA TYR A 54 1.85 2.11 -3.43
C TYR A 54 3.05 3.03 -3.25
N VAL A 55 2.80 4.35 -3.14
CA VAL A 55 3.86 5.33 -2.89
C VAL A 55 4.47 5.15 -1.50
N LEU A 56 3.64 4.88 -0.49
CA LEU A 56 4.10 4.66 0.89
C LEU A 56 4.82 3.31 1.08
N ASN A 57 4.49 2.30 0.27
CA ASN A 57 4.99 0.94 0.44
C ASN A 57 5.65 0.38 -0.85
N PRO A 58 6.72 1.01 -1.36
CA PRO A 58 7.29 0.67 -2.67
C PRO A 58 7.93 -0.72 -2.75
N LYS A 59 8.24 -1.34 -1.60
CA LYS A 59 8.87 -2.67 -1.52
C LYS A 59 7.86 -3.82 -1.44
N VAL A 60 6.58 -3.51 -1.35
CA VAL A 60 5.50 -4.47 -1.11
C VAL A 60 4.85 -4.86 -2.42
N GLN A 61 4.38 -6.11 -2.53
CA GLN A 61 3.74 -6.59 -3.74
C GLN A 61 2.41 -5.85 -3.96
N LYS A 62 2.34 -5.02 -5.01
CA LYS A 62 1.15 -4.20 -5.34
C LYS A 62 -0.13 -5.03 -5.47
N ALA A 63 -0.04 -6.23 -6.04
CA ALA A 63 -1.19 -7.13 -6.18
C ALA A 63 -1.79 -7.50 -4.82
N ALA A 64 -0.95 -7.91 -3.86
CA ALA A 64 -1.40 -8.27 -2.52
C ALA A 64 -1.98 -7.06 -1.76
N VAL A 65 -1.37 -5.88 -1.92
CA VAL A 65 -1.91 -4.62 -1.37
C VAL A 65 -3.29 -4.31 -1.93
N TYR A 66 -3.49 -4.42 -3.24
CA TYR A 66 -4.80 -4.20 -3.85
C TYR A 66 -5.85 -5.18 -3.35
N THR A 67 -5.50 -6.47 -3.24
CA THR A 67 -6.39 -7.50 -2.71
C THR A 67 -6.86 -7.15 -1.31
N GLY A 68 -5.94 -6.87 -0.38
CA GLY A 68 -6.32 -6.50 0.99
C GLY A 68 -7.09 -5.18 1.09
N TRP A 69 -6.79 -4.21 0.22
CA TRP A 69 -7.53 -2.94 0.15
C TRP A 69 -8.98 -3.16 -0.28
N ARG A 70 -9.22 -4.02 -1.28
CA ARG A 70 -10.56 -4.37 -1.76
C ARG A 70 -11.37 -5.16 -0.74
N GLU A 71 -10.76 -6.16 -0.12
CA GLU A 71 -11.40 -6.95 0.94
C GLU A 71 -11.84 -6.06 2.10
N MET A 72 -10.98 -5.11 2.51
CA MET A 72 -11.33 -4.17 3.57
C MET A 72 -12.37 -3.13 3.13
N ASP A 73 -12.37 -2.70 1.86
CA ASP A 73 -13.43 -1.82 1.31
C ASP A 73 -14.80 -2.49 1.43
N GLU A 74 -14.89 -3.71 0.93
CA GLU A 74 -16.11 -4.52 0.99
C GLU A 74 -16.55 -4.70 2.44
N TYR A 75 -15.62 -5.11 3.32
CA TYR A 75 -15.90 -5.26 4.74
C TYR A 75 -16.42 -3.97 5.40
N MET A 76 -15.79 -2.81 5.14
CA MET A 76 -16.26 -1.53 5.69
C MET A 76 -17.63 -1.12 5.15
N ARG A 77 -17.92 -1.40 3.87
CA ARG A 77 -19.22 -1.08 3.25
C ARG A 77 -20.35 -1.95 3.80
N GLU A 78 -20.08 -3.24 3.99
CA GLU A 78 -21.03 -4.19 4.57
C GLU A 78 -21.29 -3.91 6.04
N ASN A 79 -20.26 -3.54 6.80
CA ASN A 79 -20.32 -3.39 8.25
C ASN A 79 -20.45 -1.93 8.73
N LYS A 80 -20.53 -0.96 7.79
CA LYS A 80 -20.65 0.49 8.07
C LYS A 80 -19.59 0.99 9.05
N LEU A 81 -18.35 0.56 8.84
CA LEU A 81 -17.23 0.98 9.68
C LEU A 81 -16.76 2.37 9.27
N GLU A 82 -16.51 3.20 10.27
CA GLU A 82 -15.84 4.48 10.08
C GLU A 82 -14.34 4.25 9.89
N GLY A 83 -13.77 4.92 8.88
CA GLY A 83 -12.33 4.93 8.67
C GLY A 83 -11.64 5.97 9.54
N VAL A 84 -10.33 5.81 9.71
CA VAL A 84 -9.49 6.71 10.50
C VAL A 84 -8.75 7.66 9.57
N ALA A 85 -8.77 8.96 9.85
CA ALA A 85 -8.01 9.92 9.06
C ALA A 85 -6.50 9.63 9.12
N PRO A 86 -5.77 9.64 8.00
CA PRO A 86 -4.34 9.38 8.02
C PRO A 86 -3.57 10.50 8.72
N VAL A 87 -2.81 10.15 9.77
CA VAL A 87 -1.91 11.08 10.48
C VAL A 87 -0.54 11.23 9.79
N VAL A 88 -0.13 10.24 9.01
CA VAL A 88 1.14 10.26 8.28
C VAL A 88 0.96 11.11 7.00
N PRO A 89 1.77 12.15 6.76
CA PRO A 89 1.67 12.93 5.54
C PRO A 89 1.95 12.09 4.29
N ARG A 90 1.33 12.44 3.15
CA ARG A 90 1.78 11.88 1.86
C ARG A 90 3.19 12.42 1.56
N PRO A 91 4.11 11.59 1.04
CA PRO A 91 5.41 12.07 0.59
C PRO A 91 5.26 13.25 -0.36
N GLY A 92 5.97 14.36 -0.09
CA GLY A 92 5.91 15.58 -0.90
C GLY A 92 4.75 16.54 -0.59
N THR A 93 3.83 16.18 0.31
CA THR A 93 2.77 17.10 0.77
C THR A 93 3.11 17.67 2.14
N ARG A 94 2.90 18.99 2.30
CA ARG A 94 3.02 19.66 3.61
C ARG A 94 1.82 19.22 4.47
N PRO A 95 1.99 18.94 5.77
CA PRO A 95 0.90 18.49 6.62
C PRO A 95 -0.25 19.51 6.60
N VAL A 96 -1.45 19.03 6.27
CA VAL A 96 -2.67 19.84 6.36
C VAL A 96 -3.06 19.87 7.83
N GLN A 97 -3.08 21.06 8.42
CA GLN A 97 -3.59 21.26 9.78
C GLN A 97 -5.08 20.89 9.81
N PRO A 98 -5.60 20.28 10.90
CA PRO A 98 -7.02 19.96 11.01
C PRO A 98 -7.84 21.23 10.79
N ALA A 99 -8.69 21.24 9.76
CA ALA A 99 -9.65 22.30 9.56
C ALA A 99 -10.72 22.15 10.64
N GLU A 100 -10.73 23.05 11.62
CA GLU A 100 -11.96 23.34 12.37
C GLU A 100 -13.05 23.71 11.35
N GLU A 101 -14.23 23.15 11.57
CA GLU A 101 -15.41 23.21 10.71
C GLU A 101 -15.72 24.67 10.32
N ALA A 102 -15.62 24.99 9.03
CA ALA A 102 -16.15 26.21 8.47
C ALA A 102 -16.86 25.92 7.15
N ASP A 103 -18.15 26.23 7.18
CA ASP A 103 -19.19 26.15 6.17
C ASP A 103 -18.81 26.46 4.72
N ALA A 104 -19.60 25.86 3.83
CA ALA A 104 -19.48 25.87 2.38
C ALA A 104 -19.49 27.26 1.72
N LYS A 105 -18.56 27.48 0.77
CA LYS A 105 -18.83 28.13 -0.51
C LYS A 105 -17.74 27.81 -1.55
N PRO A 106 -18.06 27.44 -2.81
CA PRO A 106 -17.04 27.21 -3.83
C PRO A 106 -16.44 28.54 -4.29
N ALA A 107 -15.13 28.71 -4.14
CA ALA A 107 -14.38 29.76 -4.82
C ALA A 107 -13.92 29.22 -6.18
N GLU A 108 -14.56 29.69 -7.26
CA GLU A 108 -13.95 29.69 -8.58
C GLU A 108 -12.67 30.54 -8.55
N THR A 109 -11.53 29.96 -8.90
CA THR A 109 -10.41 30.72 -9.44
C THR A 109 -9.79 29.98 -10.61
N THR A 110 -9.89 30.65 -11.74
CA THR A 110 -9.10 30.52 -12.96
C THR A 110 -7.62 30.24 -12.70
N ASP A 111 -7.09 29.14 -13.24
CA ASP A 111 -5.66 28.96 -13.41
C ASP A 111 -5.31 29.08 -14.89
N LYS A 112 -4.72 30.23 -15.21
CA LYS A 112 -4.01 30.48 -16.47
C LYS A 112 -2.75 29.62 -16.48
N VAL A 113 -2.62 28.88 -17.58
CA VAL A 113 -1.45 28.10 -17.96
C VAL A 113 -0.23 29.01 -18.12
N ASP A 114 0.75 28.86 -17.23
CA ASP A 114 2.14 29.24 -17.46
C ASP A 114 2.76 28.35 -18.54
N LYS A 115 3.04 28.91 -19.72
CA LYS A 115 4.16 28.44 -20.57
C LYS A 115 4.51 29.46 -21.66
N ALA A 116 5.70 30.07 -21.53
CA ALA A 116 6.76 30.10 -22.56
C ALA A 116 7.53 31.44 -22.58
N ASP A 117 8.49 31.57 -21.66
CA ASP A 117 9.69 32.34 -21.93
C ASP A 117 10.68 31.50 -22.75
N LYS A 118 10.88 31.86 -24.02
CA LYS A 118 12.19 31.70 -24.68
C LYS A 118 12.32 32.71 -25.82
N ALA A 119 12.96 33.83 -25.50
CA ALA A 119 13.43 34.84 -26.43
C ALA A 119 14.67 34.38 -27.22
N GLY A 120 14.84 34.91 -28.43
CA GLY A 120 16.01 34.80 -29.31
C GLY A 120 15.60 34.94 -30.79
N ASP A 121 15.24 36.14 -31.25
CA ASP A 121 16.11 37.12 -31.96
C ASP A 121 16.64 36.65 -33.33
N LYS A 122 15.95 37.04 -34.42
CA LYS A 122 16.40 37.94 -35.53
C LYS A 122 15.63 37.71 -36.84
N PRO A 123 15.11 38.75 -37.51
CA PRO A 123 14.72 38.68 -38.92
C PRO A 123 15.82 39.29 -39.82
N LYS A 124 16.14 38.65 -40.94
CA LYS A 124 16.70 39.34 -42.12
C LYS A 124 16.09 38.77 -43.40
N ALA A 125 15.57 39.70 -44.19
CA ALA A 125 15.04 39.55 -45.53
C ALA A 125 16.11 39.05 -46.51
N HIS A 126 15.66 38.30 -47.52
CA HIS A 126 15.93 38.48 -48.95
C HIS A 126 14.83 37.76 -49.74
#